data_AF-A0A7C8EVU5-F1
#
_entry.id   AF-A0A7C8EVU5-F1
#
_cell.length_a   1.000
_cell.length_b   1.000
_cell.length_c   1.000
_cell.angle_alpha   90.00
_cell.angle_beta   90.00
_cell.angle_gamma   90.00
#
_symmetry.space_group_name_H-M   'P 1'
#
loop_
_entity.id
_entity.type
_entity.pdbx_description
1 polymer ?
#
loop_
_entity_poly.entity_id
_entity_poly.type
_entity_poly.pdbx_seq_one_letter_code
_entity_poly.pdbx_strand_id
1 'polypeptide(L)'
;MYVLPRVNVIDNEHDVIIEAELPGVAKDGVELELKDGELTLVGHAAREADARGRRHINERPNADYKRTFAVSEAAIDTGKVKAD
;
A
#
# COMPACT_ATOMS: atom_id res chain seq x y z
N MET A 1 10.17 -8.89 5.08
CA MET A 1 9.14 -9.73 4.45
C MET A 1 7.93 -8.85 4.26
N TYR A 2 7.35 -8.86 3.06
CA TYR A 2 6.16 -8.07 2.76
C TYR A 2 4.92 -8.96 2.76
N VAL A 3 3.77 -8.37 3.08
CA VAL A 3 2.46 -8.96 2.88
C VAL A 3 1.71 -8.24 1.76
N LEU A 4 0.89 -8.98 1.03
CA LEU A 4 0.04 -8.43 -0.01
C LEU A 4 -1.20 -7.77 0.63
N PRO A 5 -1.37 -6.44 0.53
CA PRO A 5 -2.57 -5.78 1.02
C PRO A 5 -3.78 -6.16 0.17
N ARG A 6 -4.96 -6.21 0.80
CA ARG A 6 -6.23 -6.21 0.05
C ARG A 6 -6.40 -4.83 -0.58
N VAL A 7 -6.89 -4.81 -1.81
CA VAL A 7 -7.16 -3.56 -2.52
C VAL A 7 -8.43 -3.66 -3.35
N ASN A 8 -9.05 -2.51 -3.57
CA ASN A 8 -10.01 -2.29 -4.66
C ASN A 8 -9.33 -1.45 -5.74
N VAL A 9 -9.71 -1.69 -6.99
CA VAL A 9 -9.32 -0.85 -8.13
C VAL A 9 -10.61 -0.42 -8.83
N ILE A 10 -10.79 0.89 -8.94
CA ILE A 10 -11.98 1.52 -9.51
C ILE A 10 -11.51 2.35 -10.69
N ASP A 11 -12.03 2.05 -11.87
CA ASP A 11 -11.80 2.81 -13.08
C ASP A 11 -13.08 3.60 -13.40
N ASN A 12 -12.97 4.93 -13.46
CA ASN A 12 -14.09 5.82 -13.77
C ASN A 12 -13.75 6.70 -14.99
N GLU A 13 -14.65 7.61 -15.38
CA GLU A 13 -14.48 8.43 -16.59
C GLU A 13 -13.24 9.35 -16.59
N HIS A 14 -12.65 9.61 -15.41
CA HIS A 14 -11.57 10.56 -15.23
C HIS A 14 -10.32 9.96 -14.59
N ASP A 15 -10.50 9.02 -13.66
CA ASP A 15 -9.44 8.56 -12.77
C ASP A 15 -9.47 7.03 -12.56
N VAL A 16 -8.28 6.49 -12.32
CA VAL A 16 -8.09 5.15 -11.74
C VAL A 16 -7.77 5.32 -10.26
N ILE A 17 -8.65 4.81 -9.39
CA ILE A 17 -8.56 4.91 -7.94
C ILE A 17 -8.18 3.55 -7.37
N ILE A 18 -7.13 3.52 -6.55
CA ILE A 18 -6.69 2.32 -5.83
C ILE A 18 -6.90 2.55 -4.33
N GLU A 19 -7.74 1.72 -3.72
CA GLU A 19 -7.97 1.73 -2.27
C GLU A 19 -7.22 0.55 -1.66
N ALA A 20 -6.32 0.77 -0.70
CA ALA A 20 -5.54 -0.29 -0.07
C ALA A 20 -5.75 -0.36 1.43
N GLU A 21 -5.97 -1.57 1.95
CA GLU A 21 -5.99 -1.83 3.39
C GLU A 21 -4.55 -1.94 3.92
N LEU A 22 -4.09 -0.90 4.63
CA LEU A 22 -2.76 -0.82 5.25
C LEU A 22 -2.81 -0.65 6.79
N PRO A 23 -3.34 -1.63 7.55
CA PRO A 23 -3.41 -1.51 9.02
C PRO A 23 -2.05 -1.26 9.68
N GLY A 24 -1.99 -0.29 10.58
CA GLY A 24 -0.77 0.02 11.35
C GLY A 24 0.29 0.81 10.58
N VAL A 25 0.01 1.21 9.34
CA VAL A 25 0.85 2.12 8.56
C VAL A 25 0.38 3.56 8.82
N ALA A 26 1.30 4.44 9.22
CA ALA A 26 1.03 5.87 9.32
C ALA A 26 1.07 6.54 7.93
N LYS A 27 0.46 7.71 7.75
CA LYS A 27 0.42 8.39 6.44
C LYS A 27 1.80 8.66 5.86
N ASP A 28 2.75 9.04 6.71
CA ASP A 28 4.16 9.26 6.36
C ASP A 28 4.96 7.96 6.18
N GLY A 29 4.38 6.80 6.53
CA GLY A 29 4.93 5.47 6.28
C GLY A 29 4.49 4.86 4.95
N VAL A 30 3.79 5.62 4.10
CA VAL A 30 3.39 5.20 2.75
C VAL A 30 4.39 5.74 1.73
N GLU A 31 4.94 4.84 0.91
CA GLU A 31 5.79 5.17 -0.22
C GLU A 31 5.13 4.71 -1.52
N LEU A 32 5.14 5.60 -2.52
CA LEU A 32 4.69 5.31 -3.88
C LEU A 32 5.83 5.55 -4.85
N GLU A 33 6.13 4.56 -5.67
CA GLU A 33 7.10 4.66 -6.76
C GLU A 33 6.39 4.34 -8.07
N LEU A 34 6.53 5.22 -9.06
CA LEU A 34 6.08 4.97 -10.43
C LEU A 34 7.28 4.94 -11.35
N LYS A 35 7.57 3.75 -11.90
CA LYS A 35 8.75 3.51 -12.70
C LYS A 35 8.49 2.42 -13.72
N ASP A 36 8.96 2.62 -14.96
CA ASP A 36 8.90 1.64 -16.04
C ASP A 36 7.48 1.05 -16.25
N GLY A 37 6.45 1.90 -16.20
CA GLY A 37 5.05 1.47 -16.32
C GLY A 37 4.48 0.72 -15.10
N GLU A 38 5.15 0.74 -13.95
CA GLU A 38 4.68 0.08 -12.73
C GLU A 38 4.50 1.07 -11.57
N LEU A 39 3.31 1.08 -10.95
CA LEU A 39 3.05 1.75 -9.69
C LEU A 39 3.26 0.75 -8.54
N THR A 40 4.27 0.99 -7.73
CA THR A 40 4.56 0.22 -6.53
C THR A 40 4.13 1.00 -5.29
N LEU A 41 3.25 0.39 -4.50
CA LEU A 41 2.84 0.82 -3.17
C LEU A 41 3.62 0.03 -2.12
N VAL A 42 4.31 0.75 -1.23
CA VAL A 42 4.92 0.20 -0.01
C VAL A 42 4.30 0.89 1.20
N GLY A 43 3.89 0.09 2.18
CA GLY A 43 3.39 0.60 3.47
C GLY A 43 4.24 0.04 4.60
N HIS A 44 4.95 0.92 5.30
CA HIS A 44 5.78 0.54 6.45
C HIS A 44 4.94 0.53 7.73
N ALA A 45 4.61 -0.67 8.20
CA ALA A 45 3.79 -0.81 9.39
C ALA A 45 4.64 -0.55 10.63
N ALA A 46 4.12 0.24 11.57
CA ALA A 46 4.76 0.41 12.86
C ALA A 46 4.86 -0.96 13.54
N ARG A 47 6.09 -1.36 13.90
CA ARG A 47 6.29 -2.61 14.63
C ARG A 47 5.66 -2.46 15.99
N GLU A 48 4.70 -3.33 16.31
CA GLU A 48 4.17 -3.41 17.66
C GLU A 48 5.34 -3.74 18.60
N ALA A 49 5.64 -2.83 19.54
CA ALA A 49 6.55 -3.14 20.63
C ALA A 49 5.98 -4.33 21.40
N ASP A 50 6.86 -5.17 21.95
CA ASP A 50 6.43 -6.25 22.85
C ASP A 50 5.56 -5.62 23.95
N ALA A 51 4.26 -5.94 23.90
CA ALA A 51 3.34 -5.51 24.93
C ALA A 51 3.89 -6.02 26.26
N ARG A 52 3.74 -5.24 27.34
CA ARG A 52 4.09 -5.69 28.69
C ARG A 52 3.09 -6.77 29.14
N GLY A 53 3.21 -7.97 28.61
CA GLY A 53 2.28 -9.07 28.81
C GLY A 53 2.45 -10.20 27.79
N ARG A 54 1.87 -11.37 28.09
CA ARG A 54 1.92 -12.53 27.19
C ARG A 54 0.87 -12.41 26.10
N ARG A 55 1.30 -12.43 24.84
CA ARG A 55 0.40 -12.53 23.68
C ARG A 55 -0.16 -13.97 23.60
N HIS A 56 -1.47 -14.13 23.66
CA HIS A 56 -2.14 -15.43 23.56
C HIS A 56 -2.41 -15.84 22.10
N ILE A 57 -2.76 -14.87 21.25
CA ILE A 57 -3.07 -15.07 19.83
C ILE A 57 -2.44 -13.92 19.05
N ASN A 58 -1.86 -14.23 17.88
CA ASN A 58 -1.34 -13.24 16.94
C ASN A 58 -1.75 -13.59 15.51
N GLU A 59 -2.77 -12.93 15.00
CA GLU A 59 -3.28 -13.16 13.63
C GLU A 59 -2.74 -12.15 12.62
N ARG A 60 -2.36 -10.95 13.09
CA ARG A 60 -1.78 -9.91 12.25
C ARG A 60 -0.27 -10.07 12.20
N PRO A 61 0.32 -10.19 10.99
CA PRO A 61 1.77 -10.24 10.86
C PRO A 61 2.37 -8.86 11.17
N ASN A 62 3.49 -8.85 11.89
CA ASN A 62 4.36 -7.68 11.98
C ASN A 62 5.17 -7.58 10.68
N ALA A 63 4.54 -7.12 9.61
CA ALA A 63 5.13 -7.05 8.28
C ALA A 63 4.73 -5.75 7.58
N ASP A 64 5.62 -5.29 6.71
CA ASP A 64 5.32 -4.21 5.78
C ASP A 64 4.43 -4.72 4.66
N TYR A 65 3.72 -3.81 4.00
CA TYR A 65 2.88 -4.10 2.85
C TYR A 65 3.62 -3.74 1.57
N LYS A 66 3.47 -4.57 0.53
CA LYS A 66 3.94 -4.21 -0.82
C LYS A 66 2.96 -4.73 -1.87
N ARG A 67 2.62 -3.86 -2.82
CA ARG A 67 1.85 -4.25 -4.02
C ARG A 67 2.29 -3.44 -5.22
N THR A 68 2.39 -4.11 -6.36
CA THR A 68 2.76 -3.48 -7.64
C THR A 68 1.63 -3.67 -8.63
N PHE A 69 1.33 -2.61 -9.38
CA PHE A 69 0.30 -2.55 -10.40
C PHE A 69 0.95 -2.15 -11.73
N ALA A 70 0.63 -2.87 -12.80
CA ALA A 70 0.96 -2.42 -14.13
C ALA A 70 0.04 -1.24 -14.50
N VAL A 71 0.65 -0.16 -14.99
CA VAL A 71 -0.02 1.10 -15.32
C VAL A 71 0.25 1.36 -16.80
N SER A 72 -0.82 1.57 -17.57
CA SER A 72 -0.66 1.95 -18.97
C SER A 72 -0.23 3.41 -19.06
N GLU A 73 1.03 3.66 -19.40
CA GLU A 73 1.55 5.02 -19.65
C GLU A 73 0.76 5.77 -20.74
N ALA A 74 0.11 5.03 -21.65
CA ALA A 74 -0.71 5.61 -22.71
C ALA A 74 -2.08 6.11 -22.21
N ALA A 75 -2.55 5.64 -21.05
CA ALA A 75 -3.86 5.97 -20.50
C ALA A 75 -3.80 6.82 -19.23
N ILE A 76 -2.68 6.83 -18.51
CA ILE A 76 -2.53 7.48 -17.21
C ILE A 76 -1.40 8.51 -17.27
N ASP A 77 -1.74 9.76 -16.95
CA ASP A 77 -0.76 10.84 -16.77
C ASP A 77 0.01 10.62 -15.46
N THR A 78 1.18 10.00 -15.59
CA THR A 78 2.05 9.62 -14.47
C THR A 78 2.51 10.82 -13.63
N GLY A 79 2.48 12.04 -14.18
CA GLY A 79 2.81 13.27 -13.46
C GLY A 79 1.72 13.76 -12.50
N LYS A 80 0.53 13.15 -12.51
CA LYS A 80 -0.62 13.55 -11.69
C LYS A 80 -1.02 12.54 -10.61
N VAL A 81 -0.18 11.56 -10.31
CA VAL A 81 -0.43 10.61 -9.23
C VAL A 81 -0.50 11.34 -7.88
N LYS A 82 -1.55 11.05 -7.11
CA LYS A 82 -1.80 11.61 -5.78
C LYS A 82 -2.15 10.49 -4.80
N ALA A 83 -1.86 10.71 -3.53
CA ALA A 83 -2.24 9.84 -2.43
C ALA A 83 -2.59 10.68 -1.20
N ASP A 84 -3.58 10.22 -0.44
CA ASP A 84 -4.18 10.93 0.70
C ASP A 84 -4.27 10.06 1.96
#